data_AF-A0A1D7QUH4-F1
#
_entry.id   AF-A0A1D7QUH4-F1
#
_cell.length_a   1.000
_cell.length_b   1.000
_cell.length_c   1.000
_cell.angle_alpha   90.00
_cell.angle_beta   90.00
_cell.angle_gamma   90.00
#
_symmetry.space_group_name_H-M   'P 1'
#
loop_
_entity.id
_entity.type
_entity.pdbx_description
1 polymer ?
#
loop_
_entity_poly.entity_id
_entity_poly.type
_entity_poly.pdbx_seq_one_letter_code
_entity_poly.pdbx_strand_id
1 'polypeptide(L)'
;MDEKQVTISDSVTANFQKFSEYVVCVEVMKNGKSTGSFCTDVSAFDEWDEDEMKDLVNSHLAQVTQSDWIKGDETITLENGFTVSYSKHWDDFYCVNVFDGNEEVSSFCADRESFEEWTESKDQLLNVIRSQTKLNI
;
A
#
# COMPACT_ATOMS: atom_id res chain seq x y z
N MET A 1 16.97 -5.53 0.96
CA MET A 1 15.51 -5.63 1.15
C MET A 1 15.14 -7.01 0.69
N ASP A 2 14.63 -7.85 1.60
CA ASP A 2 14.16 -9.18 1.26
C ASP A 2 12.73 -9.05 0.75
N GLU A 3 12.54 -9.29 -0.54
CA GLU A 3 11.24 -9.35 -1.20
C GLU A 3 10.83 -10.81 -1.32
N LYS A 4 9.62 -11.15 -0.87
CA LYS A 4 9.03 -12.48 -1.01
C LYS A 4 7.78 -12.37 -1.86
N GLN A 5 7.75 -13.04 -3.00
CA GLN A 5 6.55 -13.15 -3.82
C GLN A 5 5.86 -14.48 -3.54
N VAL A 6 4.55 -14.45 -3.34
CA VAL A 6 3.71 -15.65 -3.19
C VAL A 6 2.67 -15.66 -4.30
N THR A 7 2.59 -16.76 -5.04
CA THR A 7 1.53 -16.99 -6.02
C THR A 7 0.34 -17.63 -5.35
N ILE A 8 -0.79 -16.92 -5.32
CA ILE A 8 -2.03 -17.39 -4.69
C ILE A 8 -2.85 -18.22 -5.68
N SER A 9 -2.87 -17.79 -6.94
CA SER A 9 -3.46 -18.51 -8.07
C SER A 9 -2.82 -18.05 -9.38
N ASP A 10 -3.17 -18.67 -10.52
CA ASP A 10 -2.70 -18.27 -11.86
C ASP A 10 -2.95 -16.79 -12.20
N SER A 11 -3.91 -16.17 -11.51
CA SER A 11 -4.31 -14.77 -11.72
C SER A 11 -4.00 -13.84 -10.56
N VAL A 12 -3.46 -14.35 -9.43
CA VAL A 12 -3.24 -13.57 -8.21
C VAL A 12 -1.84 -13.80 -7.66
N THR A 13 -1.11 -12.72 -7.46
CA THR A 13 0.21 -12.71 -6.82
C THR A 13 0.23 -11.69 -5.70
N ALA A 14 0.91 -12.01 -4.60
CA ALA A 14 1.17 -11.09 -3.51
C ALA A 14 2.68 -10.85 -3.39
N ASN A 15 3.08 -9.59 -3.36
CA ASN A 15 4.47 -9.17 -3.17
C ASN A 15 4.64 -8.65 -1.74
N PHE A 16 5.38 -9.39 -0.93
CA PHE A 16 5.70 -9.02 0.45
C PHE A 16 7.05 -8.31 0.48
N GLN A 17 7.07 -7.12 1.05
CA GLN A 17 8.25 -6.28 1.17
C GLN A 17 8.43 -5.86 2.62
N LYS A 18 9.57 -6.22 3.22
CA LYS A 18 9.98 -5.67 4.52
C LYS A 18 10.23 -4.18 4.35
N PHE A 19 9.34 -3.37 4.92
CA PHE A 19 9.42 -1.91 4.91
C PHE A 19 10.33 -1.41 6.04
N SER A 20 10.21 -2.01 7.22
CA SER A 20 11.07 -1.76 8.39
C SER A 20 11.40 -3.08 9.10
N GLU A 21 12.14 -3.00 10.22
CA GLU A 21 12.37 -4.16 11.09
C GLU A 21 11.09 -4.66 11.79
N TYR A 22 10.02 -3.86 11.76
CA TYR A 22 8.74 -4.16 12.41
C TYR A 22 7.60 -4.41 11.42
N VAL A 23 7.69 -3.89 10.18
CA VAL A 23 6.55 -3.89 9.24
C VAL A 23 6.89 -4.57 7.92
N VAL A 24 5.96 -5.43 7.47
CA VAL A 24 5.91 -6.01 6.13
C VAL A 24 4.68 -5.49 5.41
N CYS A 25 4.87 -4.94 4.22
CA CYS A 25 3.78 -4.52 3.37
C CYS A 25 3.59 -5.52 2.23
N VAL A 26 2.34 -5.72 1.86
CA VAL A 26 1.88 -6.73 0.92
C VAL A 26 1.11 -6.03 -0.18
N GLU A 27 1.67 -5.99 -1.38
CA GLU A 27 0.97 -5.55 -2.57
C GLU A 27 0.28 -6.75 -3.21
N VAL A 28 -1.04 -6.67 -3.42
CA VAL A 28 -1.82 -7.74 -4.04
C VAL A 28 -2.11 -7.37 -5.49
N MET A 29 -1.72 -8.24 -6.40
CA MET A 29 -1.91 -8.07 -7.83
C MET A 29 -2.88 -9.14 -8.34
N LYS A 30 -3.92 -8.71 -9.07
CA LYS A 30 -4.88 -9.59 -9.75
C LYS A 30 -4.91 -9.28 -11.24
N ASN A 31 -4.66 -10.29 -12.08
CA ASN A 31 -4.54 -10.16 -13.54
C ASN A 31 -3.55 -9.05 -13.96
N GLY A 32 -2.44 -8.91 -13.23
CA GLY A 32 -1.42 -7.88 -13.49
C GLY A 32 -1.82 -6.45 -13.09
N LYS A 33 -2.93 -6.26 -12.38
CA LYS A 33 -3.34 -4.97 -11.81
C LYS A 33 -3.29 -5.01 -10.29
N SER A 34 -2.83 -3.93 -9.66
CA SER A 34 -2.92 -3.78 -8.21
C SER A 34 -4.39 -3.82 -7.78
N THR A 35 -4.68 -4.59 -6.74
CA THR A 35 -5.96 -4.57 -6.02
C THR A 35 -5.85 -3.85 -4.68
N GLY A 36 -4.73 -3.17 -4.45
CA GLY A 36 -4.39 -2.49 -3.20
C GLY A 36 -3.26 -3.19 -2.44
N SER A 37 -2.84 -2.54 -1.35
CA SER A 37 -1.81 -3.03 -0.46
C SER A 37 -2.24 -2.97 0.99
N PHE A 38 -1.77 -3.89 1.82
CA PHE A 38 -1.95 -3.84 3.27
C PHE A 38 -0.63 -4.14 3.96
N CYS A 39 -0.50 -3.82 5.25
CA CYS A 39 0.72 -4.16 6.01
C CYS A 39 0.40 -4.99 7.24
N THR A 40 1.42 -5.66 7.73
CA THR A 40 1.40 -6.53 8.89
C THR A 40 2.73 -6.45 9.62
N ASP A 41 2.79 -6.98 10.84
CA ASP A 41 4.03 -7.06 11.60
C ASP A 41 5.01 -8.06 10.97
N VAL A 42 6.31 -7.76 11.06
CA VAL A 42 7.38 -8.69 10.69
C VAL A 42 7.32 -9.95 11.56
N SER A 43 6.98 -9.84 12.85
CA SER A 43 6.82 -11.00 13.72
C SER A 43 5.72 -11.93 13.23
N ALA A 44 4.55 -11.39 12.86
CA ALA A 44 3.47 -12.18 12.29
C ALA A 44 3.86 -12.78 10.94
N PHE A 45 4.50 -11.99 10.06
CA PHE A 45 4.95 -12.47 8.77
C PHE A 45 6.00 -13.57 8.83
N ASP A 46 6.94 -13.49 9.78
CA ASP A 46 8.00 -14.48 9.97
C ASP A 46 7.45 -15.78 10.61
N GLU A 47 6.29 -15.72 11.28
CA GLU A 47 5.60 -16.89 11.84
C GLU A 47 4.68 -17.59 10.82
N TRP A 48 4.14 -16.86 9.84
CA TRP A 48 3.17 -17.42 8.90
C TRP A 48 3.78 -18.38 7.88
N ASP A 49 3.05 -19.47 7.64
CA ASP A 49 3.32 -20.34 6.51
C ASP A 49 2.67 -19.82 5.20
N GLU A 50 2.93 -20.52 4.10
CA GLU A 50 2.42 -20.10 2.78
C GLU A 50 0.89 -20.16 2.68
N ASP A 51 0.24 -21.07 3.41
CA ASP A 51 -1.22 -21.22 3.36
C ASP A 51 -1.89 -20.13 4.20
N GLU A 52 -1.33 -19.78 5.36
CA GLU A 52 -1.77 -18.62 6.15
C GLU A 52 -1.61 -17.31 5.38
N MET A 53 -0.49 -17.13 4.68
CA MET A 53 -0.27 -15.98 3.77
C MET A 53 -1.33 -15.93 2.66
N LYS A 54 -1.70 -17.08 2.09
CA LYS A 54 -2.75 -17.16 1.06
C LYS A 54 -4.13 -16.80 1.60
N ASP A 55 -4.47 -17.30 2.78
CA ASP A 55 -5.76 -16.99 3.42
C ASP A 55 -5.90 -15.51 3.74
N LEU A 56 -4.83 -14.87 4.19
CA LEU A 56 -4.80 -13.42 4.40
C LEU A 56 -5.05 -12.64 3.12
N VAL A 57 -4.36 -12.99 2.02
CA VAL A 57 -4.53 -12.34 0.71
C VAL A 57 -5.94 -12.59 0.16
N ASN A 58 -6.48 -13.81 0.32
CA ASN A 58 -7.85 -14.12 -0.09
C ASN A 58 -8.88 -13.35 0.73
N SER A 59 -8.65 -13.19 2.04
CA SER A 59 -9.48 -12.37 2.93
C SER A 59 -9.46 -10.91 2.49
N HIS A 60 -8.27 -10.35 2.18
CA HIS A 60 -8.15 -9.03 1.57
C HIS A 60 -8.96 -8.94 0.28
N LEU A 61 -8.78 -9.86 -0.68
CA LEU A 61 -9.53 -9.87 -1.94
C LEU A 61 -11.05 -10.00 -1.78
N ALA A 62 -11.51 -10.69 -0.72
CA ALA A 62 -12.93 -10.82 -0.41
C ALA A 62 -13.53 -9.57 0.26
N GLN A 63 -12.70 -8.83 1.02
CA GLN A 63 -13.07 -7.55 1.65
C GLN A 63 -12.91 -6.36 0.70
N VAL A 64 -12.12 -6.50 -0.37
CA VAL A 64 -11.96 -5.49 -1.41
C VAL A 64 -13.20 -5.49 -2.32
N THR A 65 -14.28 -4.86 -1.84
CA THR A 65 -15.20 -4.16 -2.74
C THR A 65 -14.47 -2.94 -3.26
N GLN A 66 -14.32 -2.85 -4.59
CA GLN A 66 -13.58 -1.81 -5.31
C GLN A 66 -13.92 -0.36 -4.90
N SER A 67 -15.06 -0.17 -4.22
CA SER A 67 -15.56 1.12 -3.71
C SER A 67 -15.00 1.53 -2.33
N ASP A 68 -14.52 0.60 -1.52
CA ASP A 68 -14.27 0.86 -0.09
C ASP A 68 -12.83 1.28 0.20
N TRP A 69 -11.90 0.96 -0.70
CA TRP A 69 -10.49 1.41 -0.66
C TRP A 69 -10.28 2.84 -1.14
N ILE A 70 -11.26 3.39 -1.87
CA ILE A 70 -11.20 4.73 -2.47
C ILE A 70 -11.24 5.82 -1.38
N LYS A 71 -11.76 5.49 -0.19
CA LYS A 71 -11.80 6.41 0.94
C LYS A 71 -10.72 6.07 1.95
N GLY A 72 -9.51 6.56 1.69
CA GLY A 72 -8.72 7.09 2.79
C GLY A 72 -9.59 8.03 3.62
N ASP A 73 -9.35 8.08 4.92
CA ASP A 73 -10.06 9.01 5.81
C ASP A 73 -9.88 10.44 5.32
N GLU A 74 -8.72 10.70 4.70
CA GLU A 74 -8.33 11.98 4.15
C GLU A 74 -7.82 11.84 2.72
N THR A 75 -7.95 12.94 1.97
CA THR A 75 -7.56 13.01 0.56
C THR A 75 -6.88 14.34 0.26
N ILE A 76 -5.70 14.28 -0.36
CA ILE A 76 -4.91 15.44 -0.78
C ILE A 76 -4.80 15.43 -2.31
N THR A 77 -5.23 16.52 -2.95
CA THR A 77 -4.95 16.77 -4.37
C THR A 77 -3.64 17.55 -4.52
N LEU A 78 -2.70 16.96 -5.25
CA LEU A 78 -1.40 17.53 -5.60
C LEU A 78 -1.52 18.49 -6.80
N GLU A 79 -0.53 19.37 -6.99
CA GLU A 79 -0.59 20.39 -8.05
C GLU A 79 -0.56 19.81 -9.47
N ASN A 80 0.03 18.62 -9.65
CA ASN A 80 0.08 17.91 -10.93
C ASN A 80 -1.20 17.12 -11.24
N GLY A 81 -2.24 17.22 -10.40
CA GLY A 81 -3.54 16.56 -10.62
C GLY A 81 -3.68 15.17 -9.97
N PHE A 82 -2.58 14.61 -9.44
CA PHE A 82 -2.63 13.36 -8.70
C PHE A 82 -3.37 13.55 -7.37
N THR A 83 -4.05 12.49 -6.94
CA THR A 83 -4.79 12.47 -5.68
C THR A 83 -4.19 11.42 -4.77
N VAL A 84 -3.92 11.81 -3.52
CA VAL A 84 -3.36 10.94 -2.49
C VAL A 84 -4.46 10.69 -1.47
N SER A 85 -4.88 9.45 -1.32
CA SER A 85 -5.86 9.01 -0.33
C SER A 85 -5.11 8.23 0.74
N TYR A 86 -5.26 8.60 2.01
CA TYR A 86 -4.59 7.87 3.09
C TYR A 86 -5.52 7.56 4.25
N SER A 87 -5.28 6.41 4.87
CA SER A 87 -6.01 5.95 6.05
C SER A 87 -5.02 5.51 7.11
N LYS A 88 -5.39 5.79 8.36
CA LYS A 88 -4.62 5.32 9.51
C LYS A 88 -4.87 3.83 9.65
N HIS A 89 -3.86 3.00 9.36
CA HIS A 89 -4.01 1.55 9.49
C HIS A 89 -3.77 1.12 10.94
N TRP A 90 -2.69 1.61 11.56
CA TRP A 90 -2.34 1.44 12.99
C TRP A 90 -1.94 2.78 13.63
N ASP A 91 -1.65 2.78 14.94
CA ASP A 91 -1.33 4.02 15.68
C ASP A 91 -0.16 4.81 15.09
N ASP A 92 0.78 4.10 14.46
CA ASP A 92 2.07 4.63 14.00
C ASP A 92 2.27 4.59 12.49
N PHE A 93 1.27 4.17 11.68
CA PHE A 93 1.44 4.04 10.23
C PHE A 93 0.20 4.47 9.42
N TYR A 94 0.47 5.06 8.25
CA TYR A 94 -0.51 5.33 7.22
C TYR A 94 -0.34 4.40 6.02
N CYS A 95 -1.47 3.93 5.51
CA CYS A 95 -1.56 3.39 4.15
C CYS A 95 -1.89 4.53 3.20
N VAL A 96 -1.13 4.66 2.12
CA VAL A 96 -1.19 5.78 1.18
C VAL A 96 -1.43 5.24 -0.22
N ASN A 97 -2.56 5.60 -0.80
CA ASN A 97 -2.95 5.25 -2.17
C ASN A 97 -2.84 6.49 -3.05
N VAL A 98 -2.24 6.34 -4.23
CA VAL A 98 -1.99 7.42 -5.19
C VAL A 98 -2.81 7.16 -6.45
N PHE A 99 -3.55 8.17 -6.87
CA PHE A 99 -4.50 8.10 -7.98
C PHE A 99 -4.18 9.12 -9.06
N ASP A 100 -4.31 8.72 -10.33
CA ASP A 100 -4.44 9.60 -11.49
C ASP A 100 -5.92 9.63 -11.91
N GLY A 101 -6.61 10.72 -11.58
CA GLY A 101 -8.07 10.78 -11.69
C GLY A 101 -8.74 9.75 -10.78
N ASN A 102 -9.35 8.72 -11.38
CA ASN A 102 -10.05 7.64 -10.67
C ASN A 102 -9.28 6.30 -10.68
N GLU A 103 -8.09 6.25 -11.27
CA GLU A 103 -7.28 5.03 -11.36
C GLU A 103 -6.18 5.07 -10.29
N GLU A 104 -6.13 4.04 -9.43
CA GLU A 104 -5.01 3.85 -8.51
C GLU A 104 -3.77 3.49 -9.33
N VAL A 105 -2.75 4.32 -9.26
CA VAL A 105 -1.49 4.15 -10.00
C VAL A 105 -0.37 3.58 -9.12
N SER A 106 -0.48 3.74 -7.80
CA SER A 106 0.45 3.18 -6.83
C SER A 106 -0.10 3.25 -5.41
N SER A 107 0.45 2.42 -4.53
CA SER A 107 0.20 2.47 -3.09
C SER A 107 1.49 2.19 -2.34
N PHE A 108 1.65 2.80 -1.18
CA PHE A 108 2.77 2.60 -0.28
C PHE A 108 2.35 2.90 1.16
N CYS A 109 3.19 2.53 2.12
CA CYS A 109 2.95 2.83 3.52
C CYS A 109 4.06 3.70 4.06
N ALA A 110 3.71 4.47 5.08
CA ALA A 110 4.61 5.44 5.69
C ALA A 110 4.40 5.42 7.19
N ASP A 111 5.48 5.60 7.95
CA ASP A 111 5.35 5.88 9.37
C ASP A 111 4.62 7.21 9.57
N ARG A 112 3.88 7.29 10.67
CA ARG A 112 2.97 8.39 10.95
C ARG A 112 3.69 9.72 11.05
N GLU A 113 4.79 9.78 11.80
CA GLU A 113 5.52 11.03 12.01
C GLU A 113 6.08 11.57 10.69
N SER A 114 6.74 10.71 9.89
CA SER A 114 7.28 11.13 8.60
C SER A 114 6.18 11.50 7.62
N PHE A 115 5.07 10.74 7.57
CA PHE A 115 3.98 11.07 6.67
C PHE A 115 3.31 12.40 7.04
N GLU A 116 3.05 12.63 8.32
CA GLU A 116 2.51 13.91 8.81
C GLU A 116 3.43 15.06 8.40
N GLU A 117 4.76 14.92 8.55
CA GLU A 117 5.75 15.91 8.09
C GLU A 117 5.65 16.14 6.57
N TRP A 118 5.58 15.08 5.77
CA TRP A 118 5.51 15.21 4.31
C TRP A 118 4.23 15.91 3.86
N THR A 119 3.12 15.74 4.58
CA THR A 119 1.85 16.40 4.28
C THR A 119 1.84 17.89 4.59
N GLU A 120 2.82 18.42 5.35
CA GLU A 120 2.96 19.86 5.60
C GLU A 120 3.22 20.65 4.31
N SER A 121 3.81 20.01 3.29
CA SER A 121 4.11 20.60 1.99
C SER A 121 3.76 19.67 0.84
N LYS A 122 2.88 20.13 -0.07
CA LYS A 122 2.50 19.35 -1.25
C LYS A 122 3.68 18.99 -2.16
N ASP A 123 4.67 19.87 -2.25
CA ASP A 123 5.89 19.60 -3.03
C ASP A 123 6.75 18.52 -2.39
N GLN A 124 6.82 18.50 -1.05
CA GLN A 124 7.54 17.47 -0.30
C GLN A 124 6.86 16.12 -0.48
N LEU A 125 5.54 16.06 -0.28
CA LEU A 125 4.74 14.86 -0.51
C LEU A 125 4.90 14.34 -1.94
N LEU A 126 4.82 15.20 -2.96
CA LEU A 126 5.01 14.81 -4.36
C LEU A 126 6.39 14.19 -4.61
N ASN A 127 7.45 14.77 -4.04
CA ASN A 127 8.81 14.24 -4.18
C ASN A 127 8.98 12.87 -3.50
N VAL A 128 8.35 12.67 -2.35
CA VAL A 128 8.36 11.36 -1.68
C VAL A 128 7.61 10.33 -2.51
N ILE A 129 6.44 10.67 -3.04
CA ILE A 129 5.67 9.76 -3.89
C ILE A 129 6.49 9.36 -5.12
N ARG A 130 7.14 10.30 -5.80
CA ARG A 130 8.09 10.01 -6.90
C ARG A 130 9.15 8.99 -6.49
N SER A 131 9.74 9.17 -5.31
CA SER A 131 10.78 8.29 -4.79
C SER A 131 10.27 6.89 -4.44
N GLN A 132 9.07 6.78 -3.87
CA GLN A 132 8.51 5.51 -3.38
C GLN A 132 7.86 4.68 -4.50
N THR A 133 7.25 5.33 -5.48
CA THR A 133 6.32 4.66 -6.42
C THR A 133 6.93 4.35 -7.79
N LYS A 134 8.19 4.78 -8.05
CA LYS A 134 8.83 4.72 -9.39
C LYS A 134 8.00 5.37 -10.51
N LEU A 135 6.95 6.12 -10.18
CA LEU A 135 6.11 6.82 -11.14
C LEU A 135 6.91 7.99 -11.74
N ASN A 136 6.84 8.14 -13.06
CA ASN A 136 7.31 9.35 -13.76
C ASN A 136 6.22 10.42 -13.67
N ILE A 137 6.13 11.06 -12.52
CA ILE A 137 5.19 12.14 -12.17
C ILE A 137 5.90 13.43 -11.88
#